data_AF-A0A9X1PAI9-F1
#
_entry.id   AF-A0A9X1PAI9-F1
#
_cell.length_a   1.000
_cell.length_b   1.000
_cell.length_c   1.000
_cell.angle_alpha   90.00
_cell.angle_beta   90.00
_cell.angle_gamma   90.00
#
_symmetry.space_group_name_H-M   'P 1'
#
loop_
_entity.id
_entity.type
_entity.pdbx_description
1 polymer ?
#
loop_
_entity_poly.entity_id
_entity_poly.type
_entity_poly.pdbx_seq_one_letter_code
_entity_poly.pdbx_strand_id
1 'polypeptide(L)'
;MKNKTLHLHMRTNNLLSDFRTLIIAIILLLLCLLAKAQAPKQFSFQGVARDAAGKVVANQLIRLRLTIYKTAPNSNIKFEEEHTPITNINGVFTIPVGSAGMDLSAIDWKESEYYLQVEIDPTSGNNFIDLGTTQLLSVPYALHAAEANKLKNDDPIFMTGNLGQGALLPVIPGQSKFIWYPRKAAFRFGFENTGVWDDAQIGNYSFAFGNNSSATGEASFAGGLNSIASGNYSMAFGEGAVAKARGGVAFGRWGENDDDPDPKNLALNDRIFQIGDGNGANSRHNVVTILRNGKVGIGASDPDYTMDLRGRMRIRYFGTETAGIFFNTKNGNPDGFVGMKTDTEVGLYLKTWKFWVNDQGNGYLNGNLIQTSDRRLKTNIQPFKNSLGKVNGLQGYHYNWEDKTRDQTMQTGLIAQEVEQVFPELVSTNKDGFKSVNYIGLVPHLIESVKELKSKTDEIAVLRKELEGMREMGKRLELLEASLNKGAGVAEIKTAAK
;
A
#
# COMPACT_ATOMS: atom_id res chain seq x y z
N MET A 1 -15.31 45.69 -42.27
CA MET A 1 -15.20 46.52 -41.05
C MET A 1 -16.45 46.53 -40.14
N LYS A 2 -17.57 45.86 -40.45
CA LYS A 2 -18.79 45.87 -39.61
C LYS A 2 -18.86 44.83 -38.47
N ASN A 3 -18.06 43.75 -38.49
CA ASN A 3 -18.17 42.67 -37.47
C ASN A 3 -17.35 42.86 -36.18
N LYS A 4 -16.36 43.77 -36.15
CA LYS A 4 -15.59 44.04 -34.92
C LYS A 4 -16.36 44.90 -33.91
N THR A 5 -17.28 45.73 -34.38
CA THR A 5 -18.06 46.67 -33.54
C THR A 5 -19.17 45.97 -32.75
N LEU A 6 -19.77 44.91 -33.32
CA LEU A 6 -20.84 44.14 -32.65
C LEU A 6 -20.31 43.29 -31.49
N HIS A 7 -19.11 42.71 -31.64
CA HIS A 7 -18.45 41.91 -30.60
C HIS A 7 -17.97 42.75 -29.40
N LEU A 8 -17.61 44.02 -29.63
CA LEU A 8 -17.21 44.93 -28.55
C LEU A 8 -18.44 45.35 -27.72
N HIS A 9 -19.58 45.61 -28.37
CA HIS A 9 -20.84 45.99 -27.71
C HIS A 9 -21.45 44.87 -26.86
N MET A 10 -21.35 43.60 -27.28
CA MET A 10 -21.81 42.47 -26.46
C MET A 10 -20.92 42.22 -25.23
N ARG A 11 -19.60 42.44 -25.35
CA ARG A 11 -18.67 42.29 -24.22
C ARG A 11 -18.85 43.38 -23.15
N THR A 12 -19.13 44.61 -23.56
CA THR A 12 -19.39 45.73 -22.63
C THR A 12 -20.72 45.57 -21.89
N ASN A 13 -21.77 45.04 -22.53
CA ASN A 13 -23.06 44.81 -21.88
C ASN A 13 -23.01 43.71 -20.82
N ASN A 14 -22.26 42.62 -21.07
CA ASN A 14 -22.05 41.57 -20.07
C ASN A 14 -21.16 42.04 -18.91
N LEU A 15 -20.11 42.82 -19.19
CA LEU A 15 -19.30 43.45 -18.13
C LEU A 15 -20.13 44.42 -17.28
N LEU A 16 -21.07 45.16 -17.87
CA LEU A 16 -21.99 46.04 -17.16
C LEU A 16 -23.04 45.26 -16.35
N SER A 17 -23.53 44.12 -16.82
CA SER A 17 -24.43 43.26 -16.03
C SER A 17 -23.70 42.60 -14.87
N ASP A 18 -22.49 42.12 -15.09
CA ASP A 18 -21.66 41.46 -14.06
C ASP A 18 -21.24 42.47 -12.98
N PHE A 19 -20.89 43.70 -13.38
CA PHE A 19 -20.57 44.77 -12.45
C PHE A 19 -21.78 45.26 -11.64
N ARG A 20 -22.98 45.33 -12.25
CA ARG A 20 -24.24 45.60 -11.54
C ARG A 20 -24.57 44.49 -10.54
N THR A 21 -24.36 43.24 -10.93
CA THR A 21 -24.62 42.07 -10.06
C THR A 21 -23.65 42.05 -8.88
N LEU A 22 -22.37 42.37 -9.11
CA LEU A 22 -21.35 42.50 -8.06
C LEU A 22 -21.67 43.63 -7.08
N ILE A 23 -22.09 44.80 -7.58
CA ILE A 23 -22.49 45.93 -6.72
C ILE A 23 -23.71 45.58 -5.88
N ILE A 24 -24.73 44.94 -6.46
CA ILE A 24 -25.93 44.51 -5.73
C ILE A 24 -25.57 43.47 -4.66
N ALA A 25 -24.66 42.53 -4.96
CA ALA A 25 -24.18 41.55 -3.99
C ALA A 25 -23.40 42.18 -2.83
N ILE A 26 -22.55 43.18 -3.11
CA ILE A 26 -21.81 43.93 -2.08
C ILE A 26 -22.77 44.75 -1.22
N ILE A 27 -23.78 45.39 -1.81
CA ILE A 27 -24.80 46.14 -1.08
C ILE A 27 -25.62 45.20 -0.17
N LEU A 28 -26.02 44.02 -0.66
CA LEU A 28 -26.71 43.01 0.14
C LEU A 28 -25.84 42.48 1.30
N LEU A 29 -24.54 42.27 1.06
CA LEU A 29 -23.58 41.86 2.10
C LEU A 29 -23.41 42.94 3.18
N LEU A 30 -23.33 44.22 2.79
CA LEU A 30 -23.28 45.36 3.70
C LEU A 30 -24.59 45.56 4.48
N LEU A 31 -25.75 45.28 3.86
CA LEU A 31 -27.06 45.27 4.52
C LEU A 31 -27.16 44.18 5.60
N CYS A 32 -26.59 43.00 5.36
CA CYS A 32 -26.53 41.94 6.37
C CYS A 32 -25.63 42.30 7.56
N LEU A 33 -24.57 43.09 7.36
CA LEU A 33 -23.69 43.57 8.44
C LEU A 33 -24.34 44.66 9.32
N LEU A 34 -25.43 45.29 8.84
CA LEU A 34 -26.21 46.28 9.58
C LEU A 34 -27.41 45.68 10.33
N ALA A 35 -27.70 44.39 10.12
CA ALA A 35 -28.79 43.70 10.79
C ALA A 35 -28.42 43.41 12.26
N LYS A 36 -28.89 44.25 13.19
CA LYS A 36 -28.85 43.94 14.62
C LYS A 36 -29.94 42.91 14.95
N ALA A 37 -29.58 41.63 14.97
CA ALA A 37 -30.46 40.53 15.38
C ALA A 37 -30.44 40.25 16.90
N GLN A 38 -29.99 41.20 17.72
CA GLN A 38 -29.95 40.99 19.16
C GLN A 38 -31.39 41.01 19.69
N ALA A 39 -31.84 39.89 20.25
CA ALA A 39 -33.11 39.83 20.95
C ALA A 39 -33.15 40.94 22.01
N PRO A 40 -34.26 41.68 22.16
CA PRO A 40 -34.38 42.71 23.19
C PRO A 40 -34.09 42.07 24.55
N LYS A 41 -33.13 42.63 25.30
CA LYS A 41 -32.76 42.15 26.64
C LYS A 41 -33.76 42.65 27.71
N GLN A 42 -35.04 42.53 27.40
CA GLN A 42 -36.16 43.04 28.17
C GLN A 42 -37.35 42.11 27.99
N PHE A 43 -38.24 42.05 28.97
CA PHE A 43 -39.50 41.32 28.85
C PHE A 43 -40.68 42.28 29.04
N SER A 44 -41.81 41.99 28.39
CA SER A 44 -43.00 42.82 28.51
C SER A 44 -43.71 42.54 29.82
N PHE A 45 -44.05 43.58 30.56
CA PHE A 45 -44.95 43.52 31.71
C PHE A 45 -46.18 44.39 31.44
N GLN A 46 -47.37 43.80 31.60
CA GLN A 46 -48.64 44.46 31.39
C GLN A 46 -49.50 44.28 32.63
N GLY A 47 -50.08 45.38 33.10
CA GLY A 47 -50.95 45.41 34.27
C GLY A 47 -52.15 46.33 34.07
N VAL A 48 -53.11 46.23 34.97
CA VAL A 48 -54.30 47.10 35.03
C VAL A 48 -54.28 47.87 36.34
N ALA A 49 -54.09 49.18 36.28
CA ALA A 49 -54.08 50.05 37.45
C ALA A 49 -55.52 50.32 37.92
N ARG A 50 -55.78 50.08 39.20
CA ARG A 50 -57.04 50.34 39.87
C ARG A 50 -56.80 51.12 41.16
N ASP A 51 -57.75 51.99 41.52
CA ASP A 51 -57.75 52.69 42.80
C ASP A 51 -58.22 51.78 43.95
N ALA A 52 -58.20 52.28 45.18
CA ALA A 52 -58.60 51.54 46.37
C ALA A 52 -60.09 51.12 46.38
N ALA A 53 -60.93 51.74 45.53
CA ALA A 53 -62.33 51.36 45.34
C ALA A 53 -62.51 50.36 44.18
N GLY A 54 -61.42 49.92 43.54
CA GLY A 54 -61.42 48.98 42.41
C GLY A 54 -61.72 49.62 41.05
N LYS A 55 -61.88 50.95 40.97
CA LYS A 55 -62.12 51.68 39.73
C LYS A 55 -60.81 51.87 38.97
N VAL A 56 -60.87 51.80 37.65
CA VAL A 56 -59.68 51.93 36.79
C VAL A 56 -59.08 53.33 36.88
N VAL A 57 -57.76 53.40 36.99
CA VAL A 57 -56.98 54.64 36.89
C VAL A 57 -56.75 54.89 35.41
N ALA A 58 -57.68 55.59 34.75
CA ALA A 58 -57.73 55.70 33.29
C ALA A 58 -57.06 56.98 32.76
N ASN A 59 -56.32 56.86 31.64
CA ASN A 59 -55.66 57.99 30.94
C ASN A 59 -54.78 58.86 31.86
N GLN A 60 -54.11 58.23 32.82
CA GLN A 60 -53.36 58.92 33.86
C GLN A 60 -51.90 58.48 33.85
N LEU A 61 -51.01 59.45 34.06
CA LEU A 61 -49.59 59.17 34.29
C LEU A 61 -49.44 58.52 35.66
N ILE A 62 -48.85 57.34 35.70
CA ILE A 62 -48.56 56.60 36.93
C ILE A 62 -47.05 56.37 37.02
N ARG A 63 -46.54 56.10 38.23
CA ARG A 63 -45.17 55.63 38.43
C ARG A 63 -45.19 54.18 38.91
N LEU A 64 -44.30 53.36 38.38
CA LEU A 64 -44.15 51.96 38.75
C LEU A 64 -42.72 51.73 39.21
N ARG A 65 -42.55 50.95 40.27
CA ARG A 65 -41.26 50.38 40.64
C ARG A 65 -41.34 48.86 40.52
N LEU A 66 -40.35 48.26 39.87
CA LEU A 66 -40.26 46.82 39.69
C LEU A 66 -38.97 46.34 40.29
N THR A 67 -39.07 45.43 41.26
CA THR A 67 -37.93 44.92 42.01
C THR A 67 -37.86 43.41 41.85
N ILE A 68 -36.69 42.90 41.48
CA ILE A 68 -36.43 41.46 41.36
C ILE A 68 -35.59 41.00 42.55
N TYR A 69 -36.13 40.04 43.29
CA TYR A 69 -35.51 39.38 44.43
C TYR A 69 -34.98 37.99 44.06
N LYS A 70 -33.91 37.55 44.72
CA LYS A 70 -33.38 36.18 44.62
C LYS A 70 -33.91 35.33 45.80
N THR A 71 -34.40 34.12 45.52
CA THR A 71 -34.78 33.08 46.50
C THR A 71 -36.04 33.34 47.32
N ALA A 72 -36.33 34.56 47.76
CA ALA A 72 -37.57 34.90 48.47
C ALA A 72 -37.95 36.40 48.35
N PRO A 73 -39.25 36.75 48.46
CA PRO A 73 -39.70 38.15 48.51
C PRO A 73 -38.94 38.97 49.56
N ASN A 74 -38.65 40.24 49.25
CA ASN A 74 -38.03 41.21 50.16
C ASN A 74 -36.62 40.82 50.67
N SER A 75 -35.94 39.91 49.97
CA SER A 75 -34.57 39.50 50.30
C SER A 75 -33.64 39.59 49.08
N ASN A 76 -32.45 40.15 49.24
CA ASN A 76 -31.38 40.18 48.22
C ASN A 76 -31.85 40.70 46.85
N ILE A 77 -32.10 42.02 46.76
CA ILE A 77 -32.46 42.72 45.52
C ILE A 77 -31.36 42.52 44.47
N LYS A 78 -31.75 42.07 43.27
CA LYS A 78 -30.86 41.90 42.13
C LYS A 78 -31.06 42.94 41.03
N PHE A 79 -32.24 43.53 41.00
CA PHE A 79 -32.62 44.50 39.98
C PHE A 79 -33.77 45.33 40.51
N GLU A 80 -33.75 46.62 40.25
CA GLU A 80 -34.82 47.54 40.61
C GLU A 80 -34.90 48.63 39.55
N GLU A 81 -36.05 48.83 38.93
CA GLU A 81 -36.20 49.94 37.98
C GLU A 81 -37.54 50.62 38.13
N GLU A 82 -37.58 51.88 37.71
CA GLU A 82 -38.79 52.69 37.76
C GLU A 82 -39.24 53.11 36.36
N HIS A 83 -40.55 53.05 36.13
CA HIS A 83 -41.20 53.45 34.89
C HIS A 83 -42.30 54.46 35.15
N THR A 84 -42.57 55.35 34.19
CA THR A 84 -43.64 56.35 34.25
C THR A 84 -44.63 56.23 33.08
N PRO A 85 -45.36 55.10 32.93
CA PRO A 85 -46.28 54.92 31.82
C PRO A 85 -47.58 55.72 32.00
N ILE A 86 -48.29 55.93 30.89
CA ILE A 86 -49.66 56.44 30.87
C ILE A 86 -50.61 55.25 30.71
N THR A 87 -51.60 55.13 31.58
CA THR A 87 -52.64 54.09 31.47
C THR A 87 -53.63 54.42 30.35
N ASN A 88 -54.23 53.42 29.72
CA ASN A 88 -55.31 53.67 28.74
C ASN A 88 -56.68 53.87 29.42
N ILE A 89 -57.74 54.00 28.63
CA ILE A 89 -59.12 54.18 29.12
C ILE A 89 -59.60 53.04 30.06
N ASN A 90 -59.02 51.85 29.94
CA ASN A 90 -59.32 50.68 30.75
C ASN A 90 -58.33 50.51 31.93
N GLY A 91 -57.45 51.47 32.16
CA GLY A 91 -56.41 51.40 33.21
C GLY A 91 -55.21 50.53 32.85
N VAL A 92 -55.10 50.04 31.61
CA VAL A 92 -54.03 49.14 31.20
C VAL A 92 -52.76 49.94 30.90
N PHE A 93 -51.62 49.46 31.39
CA PHE A 93 -50.28 49.95 31.01
C PHE A 93 -49.42 48.79 30.49
N THR A 94 -48.41 49.11 29.69
CA THR A 94 -47.45 48.11 29.21
C THR A 94 -46.06 48.72 29.24
N ILE A 95 -45.12 48.03 29.90
CA ILE A 95 -43.74 48.48 30.06
C ILE A 95 -42.78 47.38 29.63
N PRO A 96 -41.66 47.73 28.97
CA PRO A 96 -40.57 46.80 28.74
C PRO A 96 -39.63 46.79 29.96
N VAL A 97 -39.67 45.72 30.73
CA VAL A 97 -38.83 45.57 31.93
C VAL A 97 -37.38 45.31 31.51
N GLY A 98 -36.43 46.11 31.99
CA GLY A 98 -35.03 46.12 31.56
C GLY A 98 -34.67 47.27 30.60
N SER A 99 -35.60 48.20 30.35
CA SER A 99 -35.36 49.32 29.44
C SER A 99 -34.97 50.63 30.13
N ALA A 100 -35.13 50.74 31.46
CA ALA A 100 -34.94 51.99 32.20
C ALA A 100 -33.48 52.20 32.69
N GLY A 101 -32.51 51.55 32.02
CA GLY A 101 -31.07 51.78 32.23
C GLY A 101 -30.36 50.76 33.12
N MET A 102 -31.08 49.86 33.78
CA MET A 102 -30.48 48.71 34.47
C MET A 102 -30.42 47.48 33.55
N ASP A 103 -29.28 46.80 33.54
CA ASP A 103 -29.05 45.64 32.67
C ASP A 103 -29.45 44.33 33.37
N LEU A 104 -30.51 43.70 32.86
CA LEU A 104 -30.95 42.37 33.31
C LEU A 104 -29.89 41.28 33.08
N SER A 105 -28.83 41.55 32.31
CA SER A 105 -27.74 40.59 32.06
C SER A 105 -26.83 40.35 33.26
N ALA A 106 -26.86 41.23 34.27
CA ALA A 106 -26.11 41.06 35.51
C ALA A 106 -26.73 40.04 36.48
N ILE A 107 -27.98 39.62 36.24
CA ILE A 107 -28.67 38.62 37.06
C ILE A 107 -28.30 37.22 36.57
N ASP A 108 -27.80 36.36 37.46
CA ASP A 108 -27.60 34.95 37.13
C ASP A 108 -28.91 34.17 37.25
N TRP A 109 -29.67 34.16 36.17
CA TRP A 109 -30.96 33.47 36.06
C TRP A 109 -30.91 31.95 36.30
N LYS A 110 -29.72 31.33 36.47
CA LYS A 110 -29.54 29.88 36.66
C LYS A 110 -29.49 29.44 38.12
N GLU A 111 -29.14 30.34 39.04
CA GLU A 111 -28.77 29.93 40.41
C GLU A 111 -29.95 29.73 41.38
N SER A 112 -31.13 30.31 41.08
CA SER A 112 -32.26 30.28 42.02
C SER A 112 -33.58 30.68 41.37
N GLU A 113 -34.64 30.60 42.16
CA GLU A 113 -35.92 31.22 41.85
C GLU A 113 -35.83 32.73 42.00
N TYR A 114 -36.48 33.46 41.10
CA TYR A 114 -36.54 34.91 41.10
C TYR A 114 -38.00 35.37 41.27
N TYR A 115 -38.18 36.48 41.98
CA TYR A 115 -39.49 37.01 42.31
C TYR A 115 -39.57 38.48 41.89
N LEU A 116 -40.64 38.87 41.19
CA LEU A 116 -40.94 40.23 40.77
C LEU A 116 -41.95 40.85 41.73
N GLN A 117 -41.53 41.90 42.43
CA GLN A 117 -42.42 42.81 43.14
C GLN A 117 -42.78 43.99 42.25
N VAL A 118 -44.02 44.44 42.38
CA VAL A 118 -44.56 45.57 41.64
C VAL A 118 -45.12 46.58 42.62
N GLU A 119 -44.61 47.80 42.60
CA GLU A 119 -45.15 48.92 43.36
C GLU A 119 -45.69 50.00 42.42
N ILE A 120 -46.73 50.72 42.84
CA ILE A 120 -47.37 51.78 42.04
C ILE A 120 -47.53 53.08 42.85
N ASP A 121 -47.28 54.23 42.22
CA ASP A 121 -47.82 55.52 42.65
C ASP A 121 -48.83 56.00 41.58
N PRO A 122 -50.14 55.93 41.87
CA PRO A 122 -51.18 56.28 40.91
C PRO A 122 -51.24 57.79 40.63
N THR A 123 -50.63 58.62 41.48
CA THR A 123 -50.53 60.09 41.33
C THR A 123 -49.23 60.54 40.66
N SER A 124 -48.35 59.61 40.30
CA SER A 124 -47.02 59.88 39.74
C SER A 124 -46.14 60.76 40.64
N GLY A 125 -46.30 60.67 41.96
CA GLY A 125 -45.44 61.29 42.97
C GLY A 125 -44.26 60.39 43.37
N ASN A 126 -44.04 60.26 44.69
CA ASN A 126 -43.01 59.42 45.30
C ASN A 126 -43.57 58.43 46.36
N ASN A 127 -44.90 58.24 46.41
CA ASN A 127 -45.56 57.39 47.39
C ASN A 127 -45.97 56.06 46.75
N PHE A 128 -45.06 55.10 46.77
CA PHE A 128 -45.27 53.78 46.21
C PHE A 128 -46.12 52.89 47.12
N ILE A 129 -47.08 52.20 46.51
CA ILE A 129 -47.95 51.20 47.13
C ILE A 129 -47.54 49.84 46.58
N ASP A 130 -47.19 48.91 47.46
CA ASP A 130 -46.88 47.53 47.10
C ASP A 130 -48.14 46.79 46.60
N LEU A 131 -48.08 46.27 45.38
CA LEU A 131 -49.14 45.47 44.76
C LEU A 131 -48.89 43.96 44.91
N GLY A 132 -47.80 43.58 45.54
CA GLY A 132 -47.42 42.21 45.84
C GLY A 132 -46.25 41.71 45.01
N THR A 133 -45.77 40.52 45.41
CA THR A 133 -44.61 39.84 44.85
C THR A 133 -45.01 38.50 44.28
N THR A 134 -44.59 38.21 43.05
CA THR A 134 -44.90 36.96 42.34
C THR A 134 -43.63 36.31 41.80
N GLN A 135 -43.59 34.98 41.71
CA GLN A 135 -42.43 34.28 41.14
C GLN A 135 -42.37 34.51 39.63
N LEU A 136 -41.18 34.83 39.12
CA LEU A 136 -40.90 34.86 37.69
C LEU A 136 -40.77 33.44 37.15
N LEU A 137 -41.79 33.00 36.41
CA LEU A 137 -41.77 31.71 35.71
C LEU A 137 -41.12 31.87 34.33
N SER A 138 -40.48 30.80 33.86
CA SER A 138 -39.84 30.80 32.53
C SER A 138 -40.87 30.91 31.40
N VAL A 139 -40.58 31.77 30.42
CA VAL A 139 -41.35 31.86 29.17
C VAL A 139 -41.08 30.59 28.32
N PRO A 140 -42.07 30.01 27.61
CA PRO A 140 -41.88 28.78 26.83
C PRO A 140 -40.69 28.80 25.84
N TYR A 141 -40.38 29.95 25.24
CA TYR A 141 -39.22 30.10 24.35
C TYR A 141 -37.87 30.02 25.09
N ALA A 142 -37.82 30.46 26.35
CA ALA A 142 -36.63 30.41 27.19
C ALA A 142 -36.28 28.99 27.65
N LEU A 143 -37.27 28.10 27.78
CA LEU A 143 -37.06 26.69 28.11
C LEU A 143 -36.25 25.94 27.03
N HIS A 144 -36.37 26.35 25.77
CA HIS A 144 -35.59 25.77 24.68
C HIS A 144 -34.16 26.32 24.58
N ALA A 145 -33.90 27.53 25.07
CA ALA A 145 -32.57 28.14 25.03
C ALA A 145 -31.56 27.51 26.02
N ALA A 146 -32.04 26.78 27.04
CA ALA A 146 -31.19 26.08 28.01
C ALA A 146 -30.33 24.98 27.37
N GLU A 147 -30.79 24.37 26.26
CA GLU A 147 -30.04 23.30 25.58
C GLU A 147 -28.81 23.80 24.83
N ALA A 148 -28.82 25.05 24.34
CA ALA A 148 -27.72 25.65 23.58
C ALA A 148 -26.48 25.99 24.45
N ASN A 149 -26.63 26.07 25.78
CA ASN A 149 -25.52 26.37 26.70
C ASN A 149 -24.66 25.14 27.04
N LYS A 150 -25.04 23.92 26.64
CA LYS A 150 -24.28 22.67 26.88
C LYS A 150 -22.92 22.62 26.15
N LEU A 151 -22.61 23.58 25.27
CA LEU A 151 -21.34 23.66 24.52
C LEU A 151 -20.24 24.48 25.23
N LYS A 152 -20.50 25.08 26.41
CA LYS A 152 -19.60 26.11 26.99
C LYS A 152 -18.90 25.74 28.32
N ASN A 153 -19.23 24.62 28.96
CA ASN A 153 -18.93 24.42 30.39
C ASN A 153 -18.04 23.19 30.72
N ASP A 154 -17.05 22.84 29.92
CA ASP A 154 -16.23 21.61 30.08
C ASP A 154 -17.02 20.28 30.15
N ASP A 155 -18.36 20.35 30.05
CA ASP A 155 -19.27 19.22 30.03
C ASP A 155 -19.13 18.45 28.70
N PRO A 156 -19.18 17.10 28.73
CA PRO A 156 -19.18 16.31 27.51
C PRO A 156 -20.46 16.58 26.70
N ILE A 157 -20.30 16.72 25.38
CA ILE A 157 -21.44 16.76 24.46
C ILE A 157 -21.99 15.33 24.32
N PHE A 158 -23.07 15.03 25.04
CA PHE A 158 -23.77 13.76 24.94
C PHE A 158 -24.97 13.88 23.98
N MET A 159 -24.81 13.37 22.75
CA MET A 159 -25.88 13.32 21.74
C MET A 159 -26.29 11.87 21.48
N THR A 160 -27.58 11.58 21.57
CA THR A 160 -28.15 10.25 21.32
C THR A 160 -28.92 10.23 20.00
N GLY A 161 -29.13 9.04 19.46
CA GLY A 161 -30.05 8.81 18.36
C GLY A 161 -30.32 7.33 18.15
N ASN A 162 -31.47 7.04 17.55
CA ASN A 162 -31.88 5.67 17.26
C ASN A 162 -31.51 5.31 15.83
N LEU A 163 -30.92 4.12 15.65
CA LEU A 163 -30.59 3.61 14.32
C LEU A 163 -31.84 3.52 13.45
N GLY A 164 -31.72 3.97 12.20
CA GLY A 164 -32.81 3.97 11.22
C GLY A 164 -33.92 5.02 11.46
N GLN A 165 -33.80 5.87 12.49
CA GLN A 165 -34.77 6.92 12.82
C GLN A 165 -34.22 8.32 12.54
N GLY A 166 -35.12 9.31 12.40
CA GLY A 166 -34.77 10.70 12.13
C GLY A 166 -34.69 11.05 10.64
N ALA A 167 -34.49 12.34 10.35
CA ALA A 167 -34.47 12.88 9.00
C ALA A 167 -33.30 12.32 8.16
N LEU A 168 -33.51 12.27 6.84
CA LEU A 168 -32.45 11.99 5.89
C LEU A 168 -31.53 13.22 5.78
N LEU A 169 -30.24 12.97 5.52
CA LEU A 169 -29.29 14.04 5.27
C LEU A 169 -29.61 14.72 3.92
N PRO A 170 -29.65 16.07 3.88
CA PRO A 170 -29.79 16.78 2.61
C PRO A 170 -28.50 16.65 1.78
N VAL A 171 -28.65 16.46 0.47
CA VAL A 171 -27.53 16.42 -0.47
C VAL A 171 -27.07 17.86 -0.75
N ILE A 172 -25.93 18.26 -0.16
CA ILE A 172 -25.38 19.62 -0.30
C ILE A 172 -23.92 19.54 -0.76
N PRO A 173 -23.62 19.32 -2.05
CA PRO A 173 -22.24 19.21 -2.51
C PRO A 173 -21.49 20.57 -2.40
N GLY A 174 -20.17 20.51 -2.35
CA GLY A 174 -19.28 21.65 -2.57
C GLY A 174 -18.98 22.50 -1.32
N GLN A 175 -19.09 21.92 -0.13
CA GLN A 175 -18.88 22.65 1.14
C GLN A 175 -18.15 21.81 2.18
N SER A 176 -17.47 22.50 3.11
CA SER A 176 -16.95 21.90 4.33
C SER A 176 -18.09 21.64 5.32
N LYS A 177 -18.13 20.47 5.93
CA LYS A 177 -19.18 20.06 6.88
C LYS A 177 -18.61 19.33 8.07
N PHE A 178 -19.36 19.34 9.15
CA PHE A 178 -19.22 18.44 10.29
C PHE A 178 -20.59 17.81 10.53
N ILE A 179 -20.67 16.48 10.54
CA ILE A 179 -21.92 15.73 10.62
C ILE A 179 -21.74 14.60 11.63
N TRP A 180 -22.44 14.70 12.75
CA TRP A 180 -22.90 13.51 13.48
C TRP A 180 -24.20 13.06 12.82
N TYR A 181 -24.26 11.82 12.33
CA TYR A 181 -25.45 11.25 11.71
C TYR A 181 -26.05 10.12 12.58
N PRO A 182 -26.92 10.47 13.57
CA PRO A 182 -27.40 9.52 14.56
C PRO A 182 -28.17 8.34 13.97
N ARG A 183 -28.92 8.55 12.86
CA ARG A 183 -29.66 7.49 12.13
C ARG A 183 -28.77 6.30 11.78
N LYS A 184 -27.48 6.55 11.55
CA LYS A 184 -26.49 5.54 11.17
C LYS A 184 -25.36 5.40 12.17
N ALA A 185 -25.41 6.08 13.32
CA ALA A 185 -24.30 6.21 14.25
C ALA A 185 -22.97 6.54 13.55
N ALA A 186 -23.02 7.41 12.54
CA ALA A 186 -21.91 7.67 11.63
C ALA A 186 -21.37 9.10 11.80
N PHE A 187 -20.09 9.28 11.51
CA PHE A 187 -19.41 10.57 11.66
C PHE A 187 -18.78 11.02 10.33
N ARG A 188 -18.97 12.28 9.96
CA ARG A 188 -18.35 12.91 8.78
C ARG A 188 -17.75 14.26 9.12
N PHE A 189 -16.53 14.55 8.67
CA PHE A 189 -16.02 15.91 8.72
C PHE A 189 -14.99 16.22 7.65
N GLY A 190 -15.01 17.45 7.14
CA GLY A 190 -14.13 17.90 6.06
C GLY A 190 -14.91 18.39 4.85
N PHE A 191 -14.32 18.31 3.66
CA PHE A 191 -14.87 18.87 2.43
C PHE A 191 -15.38 17.76 1.50
N GLU A 192 -16.55 17.97 0.91
CA GLU A 192 -17.20 16.99 0.04
C GLU A 192 -17.82 17.73 -1.15
N ASN A 193 -17.43 17.38 -2.39
CA ASN A 193 -17.84 18.07 -3.62
C ASN A 193 -18.72 17.24 -4.58
N THR A 194 -18.94 15.97 -4.26
CA THR A 194 -19.52 14.97 -5.16
C THR A 194 -20.91 14.47 -4.75
N GLY A 195 -21.41 14.85 -3.57
CA GLY A 195 -22.66 14.35 -2.98
C GLY A 195 -22.52 13.02 -2.22
N VAL A 196 -21.32 12.50 -1.96
CA VAL A 196 -21.14 11.14 -1.38
C VAL A 196 -21.41 11.03 0.13
N TRP A 197 -21.84 12.11 0.78
CA TRP A 197 -22.32 12.08 2.18
C TRP A 197 -23.85 12.19 2.23
N ASP A 198 -24.52 11.32 1.47
CA ASP A 198 -25.96 11.12 1.51
C ASP A 198 -26.32 9.83 2.29
N ASP A 199 -27.62 9.61 2.53
CA ASP A 199 -28.05 8.40 3.25
C ASP A 199 -27.66 7.11 2.51
N ALA A 200 -27.60 7.07 1.18
CA ALA A 200 -27.22 5.84 0.46
C ALA A 200 -25.71 5.52 0.59
N GLN A 201 -24.86 6.55 0.69
CA GLN A 201 -23.40 6.45 0.67
C GLN A 201 -22.76 6.50 2.07
N ILE A 202 -23.55 6.59 3.13
CA ILE A 202 -23.06 6.48 4.51
C ILE A 202 -23.32 5.07 5.04
N GLY A 203 -22.25 4.34 5.39
CA GLY A 203 -22.38 3.07 6.08
C GLY A 203 -22.86 3.23 7.53
N ASN A 204 -23.56 2.24 8.07
CA ASN A 204 -23.87 2.20 9.51
C ASN A 204 -22.56 2.12 10.30
N TYR A 205 -22.47 2.83 11.44
CA TYR A 205 -21.29 2.89 12.32
C TYR A 205 -20.00 3.41 11.65
N SER A 206 -20.12 4.05 10.49
CA SER A 206 -18.96 4.42 9.68
C SER A 206 -18.38 5.77 10.05
N PHE A 207 -17.11 5.97 9.73
CA PHE A 207 -16.38 7.20 9.99
C PHE A 207 -15.68 7.66 8.70
N ALA A 208 -15.95 8.89 8.24
CA ALA A 208 -15.22 9.44 7.09
C ALA A 208 -14.73 10.86 7.33
N PHE A 209 -13.52 11.18 6.86
CA PHE A 209 -12.99 12.53 6.98
C PHE A 209 -12.00 12.97 5.91
N GLY A 210 -11.73 14.27 5.88
CA GLY A 210 -10.82 14.89 4.92
C GLY A 210 -11.56 15.41 3.69
N ASN A 211 -11.00 15.23 2.50
CA ASN A 211 -11.55 15.78 1.25
C ASN A 211 -12.04 14.65 0.34
N ASN A 212 -13.33 14.61 0.03
CA ASN A 212 -13.98 13.61 -0.83
C ASN A 212 -13.75 12.14 -0.41
N SER A 213 -13.57 11.88 0.89
CA SER A 213 -13.47 10.51 1.41
C SER A 213 -14.85 9.92 1.69
N SER A 214 -15.05 8.64 1.36
CA SER A 214 -16.32 7.94 1.48
C SER A 214 -16.18 6.61 2.23
N ALA A 215 -17.04 6.41 3.23
CA ALA A 215 -17.11 5.18 4.05
C ALA A 215 -18.53 4.60 3.93
N THR A 216 -18.75 3.75 2.92
CA THR A 216 -20.08 3.20 2.58
C THR A 216 -20.35 1.85 3.23
N GLY A 217 -19.31 1.10 3.58
CA GLY A 217 -19.43 -0.19 4.25
C GLY A 217 -19.88 -0.06 5.71
N GLU A 218 -20.51 -1.09 6.26
CA GLU A 218 -20.83 -1.14 7.69
C GLU A 218 -19.55 -1.09 8.53
N ALA A 219 -19.53 -0.26 9.58
CA ALA A 219 -18.36 -0.04 10.45
C ALA A 219 -17.06 0.25 9.68
N SER A 220 -17.17 0.91 8.52
CA SER A 220 -16.02 1.28 7.69
C SER A 220 -15.39 2.61 8.10
N PHE A 221 -14.11 2.79 7.78
CA PHE A 221 -13.32 3.98 8.10
C PHE A 221 -12.63 4.53 6.85
N ALA A 222 -12.89 5.78 6.47
CA ALA A 222 -12.22 6.43 5.34
C ALA A 222 -11.61 7.78 5.73
N GLY A 223 -10.38 8.06 5.31
CA GLY A 223 -9.73 9.33 5.65
C GLY A 223 -8.69 9.82 4.64
N GLY A 224 -8.48 11.13 4.62
CA GLY A 224 -7.52 11.79 3.72
C GLY A 224 -8.19 12.39 2.49
N LEU A 225 -7.61 12.19 1.30
CA LEU A 225 -8.09 12.78 0.04
C LEU A 225 -8.60 11.68 -0.91
N ASN A 226 -9.85 11.72 -1.35
CA ASN A 226 -10.44 10.76 -2.29
C ASN A 226 -10.35 9.28 -1.83
N SER A 227 -10.34 9.01 -0.53
CA SER A 227 -10.24 7.65 0.01
C SER A 227 -11.62 6.97 0.07
N ILE A 228 -11.71 5.69 -0.28
CA ILE A 228 -12.97 4.95 -0.35
C ILE A 228 -12.87 3.65 0.46
N ALA A 229 -13.72 3.50 1.48
CA ALA A 229 -13.88 2.27 2.26
C ALA A 229 -15.30 1.73 2.06
N SER A 230 -15.46 0.79 1.12
CA SER A 230 -16.78 0.26 0.74
C SER A 230 -17.08 -1.15 1.22
N GLY A 231 -16.06 -1.89 1.65
CA GLY A 231 -16.25 -3.18 2.33
C GLY A 231 -16.77 -3.01 3.75
N ASN A 232 -17.57 -3.96 4.23
CA ASN A 232 -17.93 -4.01 5.66
C ASN A 232 -16.66 -4.19 6.50
N TYR A 233 -16.54 -3.44 7.60
CA TYR A 233 -15.39 -3.41 8.50
C TYR A 233 -14.07 -3.00 7.82
N SER A 234 -14.14 -2.31 6.68
CA SER A 234 -12.95 -1.90 5.91
C SER A 234 -12.35 -0.57 6.38
N MET A 235 -11.09 -0.32 6.02
CA MET A 235 -10.38 0.91 6.31
C MET A 235 -9.62 1.41 5.07
N ALA A 236 -9.76 2.69 4.72
CA ALA A 236 -8.99 3.34 3.67
C ALA A 236 -8.44 4.68 4.15
N PHE A 237 -7.11 4.88 4.11
CA PHE A 237 -6.50 6.12 4.59
C PHE A 237 -5.30 6.56 3.73
N GLY A 238 -5.30 7.84 3.35
CA GLY A 238 -4.25 8.45 2.52
C GLY A 238 -4.83 9.25 1.37
N GLU A 239 -4.29 9.09 0.17
CA GLU A 239 -4.77 9.78 -1.04
C GLU A 239 -5.19 8.77 -2.11
N GLY A 240 -6.47 8.72 -2.46
CA GLY A 240 -6.96 7.78 -3.46
C GLY A 240 -6.87 6.32 -3.03
N ALA A 241 -6.74 6.06 -1.73
CA ALA A 241 -6.74 4.72 -1.13
C ALA A 241 -8.14 4.10 -1.23
N VAL A 242 -8.22 2.84 -1.65
CA VAL A 242 -9.51 2.16 -1.89
C VAL A 242 -9.50 0.79 -1.20
N ALA A 243 -10.46 0.53 -0.31
CA ALA A 243 -10.66 -0.75 0.36
C ALA A 243 -12.09 -1.26 0.09
N LYS A 244 -12.23 -2.26 -0.79
CA LYS A 244 -13.54 -2.80 -1.22
C LYS A 244 -13.94 -4.10 -0.53
N ALA A 245 -12.96 -4.94 -0.16
CA ALA A 245 -13.22 -6.23 0.46
C ALA A 245 -13.72 -6.08 1.91
N ARG A 246 -14.52 -7.06 2.37
CA ARG A 246 -14.89 -7.15 3.79
C ARG A 246 -13.65 -7.31 4.68
N GLY A 247 -13.47 -6.39 5.63
CA GLY A 247 -12.30 -6.31 6.51
C GLY A 247 -11.02 -5.84 5.80
N GLY A 248 -11.12 -5.33 4.57
CA GLY A 248 -9.97 -4.87 3.81
C GLY A 248 -9.39 -3.57 4.34
N VAL A 249 -8.07 -3.44 4.28
CA VAL A 249 -7.33 -2.25 4.72
C VAL A 249 -6.47 -1.71 3.57
N ALA A 250 -6.60 -0.43 3.27
CA ALA A 250 -5.81 0.24 2.24
C ALA A 250 -5.16 1.51 2.79
N PHE A 251 -3.84 1.62 2.63
CA PHE A 251 -3.06 2.79 3.01
C PHE A 251 -2.32 3.40 1.82
N GLY A 252 -1.84 4.62 2.00
CA GLY A 252 -0.90 5.26 1.07
C GLY A 252 -1.58 6.05 -0.04
N ARG A 253 -0.91 6.12 -1.19
CA ARG A 253 -1.30 7.00 -2.30
C ARG A 253 -1.60 6.17 -3.54
N TRP A 254 -2.80 6.34 -4.11
CA TRP A 254 -3.26 5.77 -5.37
C TRP A 254 -2.92 4.27 -5.52
N GLY A 255 -3.30 3.46 -4.53
CA GLY A 255 -3.21 2.00 -4.62
C GLY A 255 -4.11 1.45 -5.73
N GLU A 256 -3.80 0.25 -6.22
CA GLU A 256 -4.63 -0.44 -7.20
C GLU A 256 -6.05 -0.70 -6.66
N ASN A 257 -7.00 -0.64 -7.58
CA ASN A 257 -8.43 -0.72 -7.28
C ASN A 257 -9.22 -1.40 -8.41
N ASP A 258 -8.56 -2.28 -9.15
CA ASP A 258 -9.05 -3.07 -10.28
C ASP A 258 -9.73 -4.39 -9.86
N ASP A 259 -9.60 -4.78 -8.59
CA ASP A 259 -10.34 -5.90 -8.01
C ASP A 259 -11.86 -5.64 -7.94
N ASP A 260 -12.70 -6.65 -7.70
CA ASP A 260 -14.14 -6.45 -7.46
C ASP A 260 -14.67 -7.43 -6.41
N PRO A 261 -14.24 -7.27 -5.14
CA PRO A 261 -14.66 -8.17 -4.07
C PRO A 261 -16.10 -7.86 -3.64
N ASP A 262 -16.81 -8.89 -3.18
CA ASP A 262 -18.08 -8.70 -2.49
C ASP A 262 -17.83 -7.95 -1.16
N PRO A 263 -18.45 -6.78 -0.92
CA PRO A 263 -18.21 -5.99 0.29
C PRO A 263 -18.73 -6.64 1.58
N LYS A 264 -19.59 -7.66 1.48
CA LYS A 264 -20.25 -8.34 2.61
C LYS A 264 -19.76 -9.77 2.83
N ASN A 265 -19.32 -10.44 1.77
CA ASN A 265 -18.88 -11.83 1.83
C ASN A 265 -17.35 -11.94 1.74
N LEU A 266 -16.80 -13.06 2.22
CA LEU A 266 -15.36 -13.31 2.20
C LEU A 266 -15.02 -14.17 0.99
N ALA A 267 -14.03 -13.77 0.20
CA ALA A 267 -13.41 -14.61 -0.82
C ALA A 267 -11.90 -14.77 -0.58
N LEU A 268 -11.35 -15.93 -0.98
CA LEU A 268 -9.94 -16.27 -0.75
C LEU A 268 -8.96 -15.33 -1.48
N ASN A 269 -9.39 -14.74 -2.60
CA ASN A 269 -8.56 -13.85 -3.41
C ASN A 269 -8.80 -12.36 -3.09
N ASP A 270 -9.58 -12.04 -2.05
CA ASP A 270 -9.78 -10.66 -1.63
C ASP A 270 -8.44 -10.02 -1.22
N ARG A 271 -8.18 -8.81 -1.71
CA ARG A 271 -7.12 -7.94 -1.17
C ARG A 271 -7.57 -7.43 0.20
N ILE A 272 -6.98 -7.99 1.26
CA ILE A 272 -7.33 -7.65 2.65
C ILE A 272 -6.40 -6.63 3.26
N PHE A 273 -5.21 -6.45 2.70
CA PHE A 273 -4.28 -5.39 3.08
C PHE A 273 -3.53 -4.92 1.85
N GLN A 274 -3.47 -3.61 1.64
CA GLN A 274 -2.66 -3.01 0.59
C GLN A 274 -2.06 -1.66 1.00
N ILE A 275 -0.88 -1.37 0.45
CA ILE A 275 -0.24 -0.05 0.54
C ILE A 275 0.02 0.42 -0.88
N GLY A 276 -0.57 1.56 -1.24
CA GLY A 276 -0.37 2.21 -2.54
C GLY A 276 0.78 3.20 -2.53
N ASP A 277 1.52 3.27 -3.64
CA ASP A 277 2.55 4.27 -3.94
C ASP A 277 2.39 4.87 -5.36
N GLY A 278 1.19 4.75 -5.93
CA GLY A 278 0.85 5.28 -7.25
C GLY A 278 0.93 6.81 -7.32
N ASN A 279 1.08 7.33 -8.55
CA ASN A 279 1.25 8.76 -8.78
C ASN A 279 -0.08 9.50 -9.04
N GLY A 280 -1.16 8.79 -9.33
CA GLY A 280 -2.47 9.36 -9.63
C GLY A 280 -3.53 8.31 -9.97
N ALA A 281 -4.77 8.75 -10.22
CA ALA A 281 -5.90 7.86 -10.53
C ALA A 281 -5.66 6.93 -11.75
N ASN A 282 -4.85 7.37 -12.71
CA ASN A 282 -4.50 6.62 -13.93
C ASN A 282 -3.14 5.89 -13.84
N SER A 283 -2.46 5.98 -12.70
CA SER A 283 -1.14 5.39 -12.48
C SER A 283 -1.10 4.80 -11.07
N ARG A 284 -2.02 3.87 -10.82
CA ARG A 284 -2.15 3.17 -9.55
C ARG A 284 -1.12 2.05 -9.45
N HIS A 285 -0.60 1.84 -8.25
CA HIS A 285 0.36 0.79 -7.97
C HIS A 285 0.33 0.43 -6.49
N ASN A 286 0.48 -0.85 -6.18
CA ASN A 286 0.65 -1.34 -4.81
C ASN A 286 2.12 -1.71 -4.56
N VAL A 287 2.69 -1.16 -3.49
CA VAL A 287 4.00 -1.59 -2.98
C VAL A 287 3.88 -2.84 -2.10
N VAL A 288 2.76 -3.03 -1.41
CA VAL A 288 2.46 -4.23 -0.62
C VAL A 288 1.03 -4.64 -0.88
N THR A 289 0.81 -5.94 -1.09
CA THR A 289 -0.52 -6.55 -1.17
C THR A 289 -0.55 -7.84 -0.37
N ILE A 290 -1.61 -8.06 0.39
CA ILE A 290 -1.87 -9.33 1.08
C ILE A 290 -3.27 -9.78 0.71
N LEU A 291 -3.36 -11.00 0.19
CA LEU A 291 -4.62 -11.67 -0.13
C LEU A 291 -5.11 -12.49 1.06
N ARG A 292 -6.43 -12.72 1.13
CA ARG A 292 -7.06 -13.49 2.22
C ARG A 292 -6.54 -14.92 2.33
N ASN A 293 -6.11 -15.52 1.22
CA ASN A 293 -5.49 -16.85 1.17
C ASN A 293 -4.04 -16.90 1.73
N GLY A 294 -3.51 -15.78 2.22
CA GLY A 294 -2.18 -15.69 2.83
C GLY A 294 -1.05 -15.40 1.85
N LYS A 295 -1.35 -15.18 0.56
CA LYS A 295 -0.34 -14.74 -0.40
C LYS A 295 0.02 -13.26 -0.18
N VAL A 296 1.31 -12.99 -0.14
CA VAL A 296 1.91 -11.68 0.09
C VAL A 296 2.70 -11.27 -1.14
N GLY A 297 2.40 -10.10 -1.70
CA GLY A 297 3.15 -9.48 -2.78
C GLY A 297 3.85 -8.22 -2.29
N ILE A 298 5.14 -8.07 -2.63
CA ILE A 298 5.87 -6.80 -2.49
C ILE A 298 6.21 -6.29 -3.90
N GLY A 299 5.62 -5.17 -4.28
CA GLY A 299 5.57 -4.65 -5.65
C GLY A 299 4.75 -5.51 -6.61
N ALA A 300 4.04 -6.53 -6.11
CA ALA A 300 3.15 -7.40 -6.86
C ALA A 300 1.73 -7.29 -6.28
N SER A 301 0.76 -6.97 -7.12
CA SER A 301 -0.62 -6.72 -6.70
C SER A 301 -1.48 -7.98 -6.70
N ASP A 302 -1.10 -8.96 -7.53
CA ASP A 302 -1.74 -10.27 -7.62
C ASP A 302 -0.69 -11.36 -7.43
N PRO A 303 -0.23 -11.59 -6.18
CA PRO A 303 0.81 -12.57 -5.93
C PRO A 303 0.35 -14.00 -6.30
N ASP A 304 1.15 -14.70 -7.10
CA ASP A 304 0.87 -16.09 -7.49
C ASP A 304 1.33 -17.10 -6.44
N TYR A 305 2.35 -16.73 -5.67
CA TYR A 305 2.94 -17.54 -4.61
C TYR A 305 2.67 -16.94 -3.23
N THR A 306 2.90 -17.72 -2.17
CA THR A 306 2.74 -17.24 -0.79
C THR A 306 3.57 -15.97 -0.51
N MET A 307 4.73 -15.85 -1.15
CA MET A 307 5.57 -14.66 -1.13
C MET A 307 6.03 -14.37 -2.56
N ASP A 308 5.58 -13.26 -3.12
CA ASP A 308 5.93 -12.81 -4.47
C ASP A 308 6.60 -11.44 -4.41
N LEU A 309 7.73 -11.29 -5.11
CA LEU A 309 8.57 -10.10 -5.06
C LEU A 309 8.80 -9.58 -6.47
N ARG A 310 8.31 -8.37 -6.76
CA ARG A 310 8.63 -7.69 -8.01
C ARG A 310 10.04 -7.10 -7.96
N GLY A 311 11.02 -7.93 -8.29
CA GLY A 311 12.42 -7.55 -8.35
C GLY A 311 13.34 -8.57 -7.66
N ARG A 312 14.60 -8.17 -7.43
CA ARG A 312 15.58 -9.04 -6.76
C ARG A 312 15.48 -8.88 -5.25
N MET A 313 15.34 -9.99 -4.54
CA MET A 313 15.49 -10.04 -3.09
C MET A 313 16.96 -9.86 -2.69
N ARG A 314 17.23 -9.06 -1.65
CA ARG A 314 18.55 -8.99 -1.01
C ARG A 314 18.45 -9.54 0.41
N ILE A 315 19.16 -10.63 0.67
CA ILE A 315 19.28 -11.25 2.00
C ILE A 315 20.57 -10.75 2.63
N ARG A 316 20.49 -10.19 3.83
CA ARG A 316 21.64 -9.70 4.60
C ARG A 316 21.61 -10.34 5.97
N TYR A 317 22.79 -10.63 6.51
CA TYR A 317 22.95 -11.00 7.90
C TYR A 317 23.80 -9.92 8.60
N PHE A 318 23.48 -9.61 9.85
CA PHE A 318 24.23 -8.66 10.67
C PHE A 318 24.71 -9.42 11.93
N GLY A 319 25.95 -9.89 11.91
CA GLY A 319 26.55 -10.65 13.01
C GLY A 319 27.74 -11.51 12.56
N THR A 320 27.99 -12.62 13.25
CA THR A 320 29.11 -13.55 13.00
C THR A 320 28.83 -14.70 12.02
N GLU A 321 27.59 -14.84 11.54
CA GLU A 321 27.17 -15.87 10.59
C GLU A 321 27.10 -15.29 9.16
N THR A 322 26.69 -16.14 8.23
CA THR A 322 26.62 -15.85 6.81
C THR A 322 25.18 -15.71 6.33
N ALA A 323 24.92 -14.89 5.31
CA ALA A 323 23.57 -14.67 4.80
C ALA A 323 23.05 -15.87 3.98
N GLY A 324 21.78 -16.25 4.18
CA GLY A 324 21.13 -17.29 3.36
C GLY A 324 19.70 -17.63 3.77
N ILE A 325 19.19 -18.73 3.22
CA ILE A 325 17.85 -19.26 3.43
C ILE A 325 17.97 -20.68 3.99
N PHE A 326 17.31 -20.92 5.13
CA PHE A 326 17.15 -22.26 5.68
C PHE A 326 15.92 -22.97 5.09
N PHE A 327 16.08 -24.26 4.83
CA PHE A 327 15.06 -25.18 4.36
C PHE A 327 14.88 -26.29 5.40
N ASN A 328 13.65 -26.43 5.87
CA ASN A 328 13.31 -27.47 6.83
C ASN A 328 12.83 -28.73 6.13
N THR A 329 13.13 -29.89 6.72
CA THR A 329 12.43 -31.13 6.36
C THR A 329 11.00 -31.11 6.89
N LYS A 330 10.18 -32.09 6.47
CA LYS A 330 8.82 -32.30 6.98
C LYS A 330 8.74 -32.37 8.51
N ASN A 331 9.82 -32.77 9.17
CA ASN A 331 9.89 -32.90 10.63
C ASN A 331 10.33 -31.60 11.34
N GLY A 332 10.52 -30.49 10.61
CA GLY A 332 10.83 -29.18 11.18
C GLY A 332 12.32 -28.92 11.47
N ASN A 333 13.20 -29.88 11.20
CA ASN A 333 14.64 -29.69 11.39
C ASN A 333 15.24 -28.90 10.20
N PRO A 334 16.09 -27.89 10.45
CA PRO A 334 16.80 -27.15 9.40
C PRO A 334 17.93 -28.04 8.84
N ASP A 335 17.57 -28.92 7.92
CA ASP A 335 18.52 -29.85 7.30
C ASP A 335 19.21 -29.25 6.07
N GLY A 336 18.62 -28.21 5.46
CA GLY A 336 19.14 -27.55 4.26
C GLY A 336 19.39 -26.06 4.45
N PHE A 337 20.47 -25.55 3.86
CA PHE A 337 20.75 -24.13 3.79
C PHE A 337 21.35 -23.78 2.43
N VAL A 338 20.93 -22.65 1.89
CA VAL A 338 21.53 -22.05 0.69
C VAL A 338 21.93 -20.63 1.02
N GLY A 339 23.21 -20.32 0.84
CA GLY A 339 23.74 -19.02 1.19
C GLY A 339 25.25 -18.96 1.18
N MET A 340 25.76 -17.89 1.77
CA MET A 340 27.19 -17.66 1.91
C MET A 340 27.80 -18.71 2.85
N LYS A 341 28.91 -19.31 2.45
CA LYS A 341 29.74 -20.22 3.27
C LYS A 341 30.83 -19.45 4.02
N THR A 342 31.40 -18.48 3.34
CA THR A 342 32.32 -17.45 3.84
C THR A 342 31.97 -16.14 3.13
N ASP A 343 32.77 -15.08 3.30
CA ASP A 343 32.57 -13.83 2.56
C ASP A 343 32.79 -13.98 1.04
N THR A 344 33.52 -15.01 0.62
CA THR A 344 33.91 -15.24 -0.78
C THR A 344 33.40 -16.56 -1.35
N GLU A 345 32.66 -17.35 -0.57
CA GLU A 345 32.12 -18.64 -1.00
C GLU A 345 30.59 -18.68 -0.84
N VAL A 346 29.88 -19.21 -1.82
CA VAL A 346 28.43 -19.44 -1.79
C VAL A 346 28.12 -20.88 -2.13
N GLY A 347 27.15 -21.50 -1.43
CA GLY A 347 26.89 -22.92 -1.65
C GLY A 347 25.59 -23.47 -1.09
N LEU A 348 25.53 -24.80 -1.16
CA LEU A 348 24.45 -25.65 -0.69
C LEU A 348 24.97 -26.49 0.49
N TYR A 349 24.31 -26.32 1.63
CA TYR A 349 24.58 -27.04 2.87
C TYR A 349 23.47 -28.05 3.15
N LEU A 350 23.85 -29.30 3.40
CA LEU A 350 22.97 -30.39 3.82
C LEU A 350 23.67 -31.15 4.95
N LYS A 351 23.51 -30.70 6.21
CA LYS A 351 24.29 -31.08 7.42
C LYS A 351 25.80 -30.79 7.34
N THR A 352 26.36 -30.72 6.14
CA THR A 352 27.70 -30.23 5.80
C THR A 352 27.60 -29.51 4.45
N TRP A 353 28.59 -28.68 4.10
CA TRP A 353 28.71 -28.12 2.74
C TRP A 353 28.90 -29.25 1.73
N LYS A 354 27.98 -29.36 0.76
CA LYS A 354 28.00 -30.40 -0.28
C LYS A 354 28.49 -29.89 -1.61
N PHE A 355 28.13 -28.66 -1.95
CA PHE A 355 28.57 -27.99 -3.16
C PHE A 355 28.71 -26.50 -2.88
N TRP A 356 29.80 -25.88 -3.32
CA TRP A 356 29.98 -24.43 -3.24
C TRP A 356 30.90 -23.94 -4.36
N VAL A 357 30.85 -22.64 -4.62
CA VAL A 357 31.71 -21.93 -5.56
C VAL A 357 32.38 -20.79 -4.82
N ASN A 358 33.67 -20.55 -5.09
CA ASN A 358 34.40 -19.41 -4.55
C ASN A 358 34.36 -18.21 -5.52
N ASP A 359 34.87 -17.06 -5.08
CA ASP A 359 34.97 -15.82 -5.84
C ASP A 359 35.91 -15.88 -7.05
N GLN A 360 36.75 -16.91 -7.14
CA GLN A 360 37.60 -17.22 -8.29
C GLN A 360 36.91 -18.09 -9.35
N GLY A 361 35.67 -18.52 -9.11
CA GLY A 361 34.88 -19.37 -10.01
C GLY A 361 35.17 -20.87 -9.89
N ASN A 362 35.94 -21.31 -8.90
CA ASN A 362 36.20 -22.72 -8.64
C ASN A 362 35.00 -23.37 -7.94
N GLY A 363 34.48 -24.45 -8.51
CA GLY A 363 33.40 -25.26 -7.93
C GLY A 363 33.93 -26.48 -7.19
N TYR A 364 33.44 -26.69 -5.97
CA TYR A 364 33.81 -27.81 -5.11
C TYR A 364 32.61 -28.72 -4.90
N LEU A 365 32.76 -30.01 -5.20
CA LEU A 365 31.75 -31.03 -4.94
C LEU A 365 32.28 -32.01 -3.88
N ASN A 366 31.64 -32.03 -2.72
CA ASN A 366 31.97 -32.97 -1.64
C ASN A 366 31.17 -34.27 -1.80
N GLY A 367 31.49 -35.01 -2.87
CA GLY A 367 30.83 -36.23 -3.31
C GLY A 367 31.26 -36.63 -4.73
N ASN A 368 30.54 -37.58 -5.34
CA ASN A 368 30.79 -37.99 -6.72
C ASN A 368 29.85 -37.27 -7.69
N LEU A 369 30.37 -36.86 -8.86
CA LEU A 369 29.54 -36.43 -9.98
C LEU A 369 29.02 -37.68 -10.72
N ILE A 370 27.76 -38.03 -10.50
CA ILE A 370 27.12 -39.17 -11.16
C ILE A 370 26.36 -38.67 -12.39
N GLN A 371 26.72 -39.16 -13.57
CA GLN A 371 26.11 -38.75 -14.84
C GLN A 371 25.25 -39.88 -15.42
N THR A 372 23.96 -39.60 -15.65
CA THR A 372 23.00 -40.57 -16.20
C THR A 372 23.39 -40.99 -17.62
N SER A 373 23.54 -42.30 -17.83
CA SER A 373 24.03 -42.88 -19.09
C SER A 373 23.21 -44.10 -19.55
N ASP A 374 21.94 -44.16 -19.17
CA ASP A 374 21.02 -45.27 -19.47
C ASP A 374 20.72 -45.38 -20.98
N ARG A 375 20.74 -46.62 -21.52
CA ARG A 375 20.47 -46.89 -22.95
C ARG A 375 19.10 -46.39 -23.38
N ARG A 376 18.08 -46.41 -22.51
CA ARG A 376 16.70 -45.98 -22.82
C ARG A 376 16.59 -44.49 -23.09
N LEU A 377 17.58 -43.71 -22.66
CA LEU A 377 17.63 -42.26 -22.85
C LEU A 377 18.49 -41.87 -24.06
N LYS A 378 18.91 -42.84 -24.89
CA LYS A 378 19.82 -42.64 -26.01
C LYS A 378 19.24 -43.17 -27.32
N THR A 379 19.51 -42.46 -28.40
CA THR A 379 19.19 -42.83 -29.78
C THR A 379 20.42 -42.60 -30.66
N ASN A 380 20.43 -43.13 -31.89
CA ASN A 380 21.54 -42.98 -32.85
C ASN A 380 22.92 -43.40 -32.30
N ILE A 381 22.97 -44.51 -31.56
CA ILE A 381 24.20 -45.02 -30.94
C ILE A 381 25.11 -45.61 -32.02
N GLN A 382 26.29 -45.03 -32.22
CA GLN A 382 27.29 -45.48 -33.18
C GLN A 382 28.66 -45.64 -32.48
N PRO A 383 29.47 -46.67 -32.83
CA PRO A 383 30.81 -46.82 -32.30
C PRO A 383 31.75 -45.72 -32.84
N PHE A 384 32.74 -45.33 -32.04
CA PHE A 384 33.77 -44.39 -32.48
C PHE A 384 34.69 -45.00 -33.53
N LYS A 385 35.29 -44.15 -34.35
CA LYS A 385 36.27 -44.53 -35.37
C LYS A 385 37.46 -43.59 -35.30
N ASN A 386 38.66 -44.13 -35.45
CA ASN A 386 39.92 -43.36 -35.49
C ASN A 386 40.10 -42.48 -34.24
N SER A 387 39.76 -43.01 -33.06
CA SER A 387 39.94 -42.27 -31.80
C SER A 387 41.42 -42.02 -31.54
N LEU A 388 42.30 -42.98 -31.84
CA LEU A 388 43.75 -42.82 -31.64
C LEU A 388 44.31 -41.68 -32.49
N GLY A 389 43.92 -41.63 -33.78
CA GLY A 389 44.35 -40.56 -34.68
C GLY A 389 43.87 -39.17 -34.23
N LYS A 390 42.62 -39.07 -33.78
CA LYS A 390 42.07 -37.81 -33.27
C LYS A 390 42.72 -37.36 -31.95
N VAL A 391 42.92 -38.28 -31.01
CA VAL A 391 43.59 -37.98 -29.73
C VAL A 391 45.05 -37.58 -29.94
N ASN A 392 45.76 -38.20 -30.88
CA ASN A 392 47.14 -37.82 -31.23
C ASN A 392 47.24 -36.40 -31.83
N GLY A 393 46.14 -35.86 -32.36
CA GLY A 393 46.07 -34.48 -32.85
C GLY A 393 45.87 -33.43 -31.75
N LEU A 394 45.68 -33.85 -30.49
CA LEU A 394 45.52 -32.94 -29.36
C LEU A 394 46.85 -32.69 -28.66
N GLN A 395 47.03 -31.47 -28.15
CA GLN A 395 48.17 -31.09 -27.32
C GLN A 395 47.70 -30.62 -25.93
N GLY A 396 48.39 -31.09 -24.90
CA GLY A 396 48.20 -30.62 -23.52
C GLY A 396 49.03 -29.37 -23.23
N TYR A 397 48.45 -28.45 -22.46
CA TYR A 397 49.05 -27.17 -22.11
C TYR A 397 48.99 -26.92 -20.60
N HIS A 398 50.01 -26.24 -20.09
CA HIS A 398 49.93 -25.49 -18.85
C HIS A 398 49.63 -24.02 -19.17
N TYR A 399 48.75 -23.40 -18.40
CA TYR A 399 48.37 -22.01 -18.63
C TYR A 399 47.96 -21.33 -17.32
N ASN A 400 47.99 -20.01 -17.30
CA ASN A 400 47.37 -19.18 -16.27
C ASN A 400 46.24 -18.38 -16.93
N TRP A 401 45.20 -18.08 -16.17
CA TRP A 401 44.12 -17.21 -16.66
C TRP A 401 44.62 -15.76 -16.77
N GLU A 402 44.40 -15.12 -17.91
CA GLU A 402 44.64 -13.67 -18.06
C GLU A 402 43.64 -12.84 -17.22
N ASP A 403 42.41 -13.36 -17.07
CA ASP A 403 41.37 -12.78 -16.24
C ASP A 403 41.72 -12.92 -14.76
N LYS A 404 42.01 -11.78 -14.11
CA LYS A 404 42.43 -11.70 -12.71
C LYS A 404 41.34 -12.07 -11.71
N THR A 405 40.07 -12.16 -12.14
CA THR A 405 38.99 -12.64 -11.27
C THR A 405 38.93 -14.17 -11.22
N ARG A 406 39.77 -14.88 -11.98
CA ARG A 406 39.89 -16.33 -11.95
C ARG A 406 41.07 -16.80 -11.13
N ASP A 407 41.12 -18.09 -10.86
CA ASP A 407 42.24 -18.74 -10.18
C ASP A 407 43.57 -18.49 -10.90
N GLN A 408 44.47 -17.76 -10.25
CA GLN A 408 45.77 -17.39 -10.84
C GLN A 408 46.81 -18.51 -10.74
N THR A 409 46.51 -19.63 -10.08
CA THR A 409 47.39 -20.79 -10.05
C THR A 409 47.54 -21.42 -11.44
N MET A 410 48.66 -22.12 -11.66
CA MET A 410 48.93 -22.78 -12.93
C MET A 410 47.91 -23.91 -13.17
N GLN A 411 47.18 -23.79 -14.27
CA GLN A 411 46.20 -24.76 -14.72
C GLN A 411 46.83 -25.74 -15.72
N THR A 412 46.17 -26.88 -15.93
CA THR A 412 46.55 -27.87 -16.96
C THR A 412 45.32 -28.27 -17.74
N GLY A 413 45.42 -28.32 -19.07
CA GLY A 413 44.29 -28.69 -19.90
C GLY A 413 44.57 -28.64 -21.40
N LEU A 414 43.51 -28.43 -22.16
CA LEU A 414 43.48 -28.34 -23.62
C LEU A 414 42.95 -26.98 -24.06
N ILE A 415 43.32 -26.56 -25.27
CA ILE A 415 42.74 -25.38 -25.94
C ILE A 415 41.47 -25.79 -26.68
N ALA A 416 40.35 -25.16 -26.35
CA ALA A 416 39.03 -25.55 -26.86
C ALA A 416 38.93 -25.45 -28.40
N GLN A 417 39.60 -24.49 -29.01
CA GLN A 417 39.65 -24.28 -30.45
C GLN A 417 40.33 -25.45 -31.19
N GLU A 418 41.35 -26.04 -30.58
CA GLU A 418 42.03 -27.21 -31.15
C GLU A 418 41.19 -28.47 -30.95
N VAL A 419 40.56 -28.62 -29.78
CA VAL A 419 39.62 -29.72 -29.53
C VAL A 419 38.46 -29.67 -30.52
N GLU A 420 37.93 -28.50 -30.85
CA GLU A 420 36.82 -28.35 -31.79
C GLU A 420 37.14 -28.86 -33.21
N GLN A 421 38.39 -28.78 -33.65
CA GLN A 421 38.81 -29.28 -34.97
C GLN A 421 38.71 -30.80 -35.07
N VAL A 422 38.86 -31.53 -33.96
CA VAL A 422 38.88 -33.00 -33.94
C VAL A 422 37.64 -33.64 -33.28
N PHE A 423 37.08 -32.96 -32.28
CA PHE A 423 35.91 -33.34 -31.46
C PHE A 423 34.96 -32.15 -31.30
N PRO A 424 34.35 -31.64 -32.39
CA PRO A 424 33.43 -30.50 -32.33
C PRO A 424 32.25 -30.75 -31.37
N GLU A 425 31.81 -31.99 -31.22
CA GLU A 425 30.75 -32.41 -30.31
C GLU A 425 31.08 -32.25 -28.81
N LEU A 426 32.37 -32.12 -28.48
CA LEU A 426 32.84 -31.92 -27.11
C LEU A 426 33.10 -30.44 -26.78
N VAL A 427 32.89 -29.54 -27.73
CA VAL A 427 33.10 -28.10 -27.53
C VAL A 427 31.77 -27.36 -27.60
N SER A 428 31.53 -26.51 -26.62
CA SER A 428 30.38 -25.62 -26.59
C SER A 428 30.85 -24.17 -26.63
N THR A 429 30.13 -23.31 -27.36
CA THR A 429 30.42 -21.87 -27.44
C THR A 429 29.30 -21.10 -26.75
N ASN A 430 29.64 -20.21 -25.81
CA ASN A 430 28.65 -19.37 -25.12
C ASN A 430 28.26 -18.13 -25.97
N LYS A 431 27.34 -17.31 -25.47
CA LYS A 431 26.82 -16.12 -26.18
C LYS A 431 27.89 -15.07 -26.49
N ASP A 432 28.96 -15.03 -25.70
CA ASP A 432 30.06 -14.08 -25.85
C ASP A 432 31.18 -14.63 -26.74
N GLY A 433 31.03 -15.85 -27.29
CA GLY A 433 32.00 -16.49 -28.16
C GLY A 433 33.08 -17.32 -27.43
N PHE A 434 33.05 -17.39 -26.09
CA PHE A 434 33.99 -18.24 -25.35
C PHE A 434 33.64 -19.72 -25.52
N LYS A 435 34.67 -20.53 -25.78
CA LYS A 435 34.56 -21.98 -25.98
C LYS A 435 34.91 -22.74 -24.69
N SER A 436 34.22 -23.85 -24.45
CA SER A 436 34.43 -24.73 -23.29
C SER A 436 34.45 -26.19 -23.71
N VAL A 437 35.30 -27.01 -23.07
CA VAL A 437 35.52 -28.42 -23.39
C VAL A 437 34.82 -29.34 -22.40
N ASN A 438 34.08 -30.33 -22.90
CA ASN A 438 33.60 -31.47 -22.11
C ASN A 438 34.73 -32.51 -21.94
N TYR A 439 35.58 -32.28 -20.94
CA TYR A 439 36.71 -33.18 -20.65
C TYR A 439 36.30 -34.62 -20.36
N ILE A 440 35.13 -34.84 -19.73
CA ILE A 440 34.65 -36.20 -19.43
C ILE A 440 34.30 -36.95 -20.72
N GLY A 441 33.83 -36.24 -21.75
CA GLY A 441 33.56 -36.81 -23.07
C GLY A 441 34.79 -37.35 -23.79
N LEU A 442 35.99 -36.91 -23.41
CA LEU A 442 37.25 -37.45 -23.94
C LEU A 442 37.53 -38.86 -23.41
N VAL A 443 37.03 -39.23 -22.22
CA VAL A 443 37.30 -40.53 -21.59
C VAL A 443 36.94 -41.71 -22.51
N PRO A 444 35.73 -41.81 -23.11
CA PRO A 444 35.44 -42.91 -24.02
C PRO A 444 36.26 -42.86 -25.33
N HIS A 445 36.73 -41.69 -25.80
CA HIS A 445 37.74 -41.67 -26.87
C HIS A 445 39.08 -42.22 -26.41
N LEU A 446 39.55 -41.89 -25.20
CA LEU A 446 40.77 -42.47 -24.64
C LEU A 446 40.66 -43.99 -24.50
N ILE A 447 39.51 -44.51 -24.09
CA ILE A 447 39.24 -45.96 -24.03
C ILE A 447 39.38 -46.61 -25.41
N GLU A 448 38.76 -46.02 -26.44
CA GLU A 448 38.86 -46.56 -27.80
C GLU A 448 40.27 -46.39 -28.39
N SER A 449 40.97 -45.31 -28.09
CA SER A 449 42.37 -45.10 -28.50
C SER A 449 43.30 -46.17 -27.92
N VAL A 450 43.10 -46.57 -26.66
CA VAL A 450 43.86 -47.67 -26.03
C VAL A 450 43.56 -49.01 -26.72
N LYS A 451 42.31 -49.28 -27.09
CA LYS A 451 41.93 -50.49 -27.84
C LYS A 451 42.56 -50.50 -29.24
N GLU A 452 42.51 -49.37 -29.95
CA GLU A 452 43.14 -49.20 -31.27
C GLU A 452 44.67 -49.39 -31.17
N LEU A 453 45.31 -48.82 -30.14
CA LEU A 453 46.74 -48.95 -29.89
C LEU A 453 47.14 -50.41 -29.58
N LYS A 454 46.34 -51.12 -28.78
CA LYS A 454 46.53 -52.55 -28.51
C LYS A 454 46.45 -53.38 -29.79
N SER A 455 45.46 -53.10 -30.65
CA SER A 455 45.31 -53.78 -31.94
C SER A 455 46.54 -53.59 -32.84
N LYS A 456 47.06 -52.37 -32.94
CA LYS A 456 48.31 -52.10 -33.69
C LYS A 456 49.52 -52.81 -33.09
N THR A 457 49.58 -52.89 -31.77
CA THR A 457 50.66 -53.62 -31.07
C THR A 457 50.61 -55.12 -31.38
N ASP A 458 49.42 -55.71 -31.43
CA ASP A 458 49.24 -57.12 -31.79
C ASP A 458 49.60 -57.38 -33.26
N GLU A 459 49.20 -56.47 -34.15
CA GLU A 459 49.57 -56.52 -35.57
C GLU A 459 51.09 -56.47 -35.75
N ILE A 460 51.78 -55.54 -35.07
CA ILE A 460 53.25 -55.44 -35.07
C ILE A 460 53.88 -56.73 -34.55
N ALA A 461 53.31 -57.36 -33.52
CA ALA A 461 53.84 -58.63 -32.98
C ALA A 461 53.75 -59.77 -33.99
N VAL A 462 52.65 -59.86 -34.75
CA VAL A 462 52.49 -60.85 -35.83
C VAL A 462 53.50 -60.59 -36.96
N LEU A 463 53.61 -59.35 -37.43
CA LEU A 463 54.55 -58.98 -38.48
C LEU A 463 56.01 -59.27 -38.10
N ARG A 464 56.38 -59.05 -36.83
CA ARG A 464 57.72 -59.42 -36.32
C ARG A 464 57.96 -60.92 -36.40
N LYS A 465 56.97 -61.75 -36.07
CA LYS A 465 57.07 -63.22 -36.15
C LYS A 465 57.21 -63.68 -37.60
N GLU A 466 56.45 -63.10 -38.53
CA GLU A 466 56.58 -63.39 -39.96
C GLU A 466 57.94 -62.98 -40.50
N LEU A 467 58.44 -61.80 -40.12
CA LEU A 467 59.76 -61.33 -40.50
C LEU A 467 60.88 -62.24 -39.97
N GLU A 468 60.77 -62.73 -38.73
CA GLU A 468 61.69 -63.73 -38.18
C GLU A 468 61.66 -65.02 -38.99
N GLY A 469 60.47 -65.51 -39.36
CA GLY A 469 60.31 -66.68 -40.23
C GLY A 469 60.96 -66.50 -41.61
N MET A 470 60.80 -65.33 -42.23
CA MET A 470 61.43 -64.99 -43.51
C MET A 470 62.96 -64.93 -43.40
N ARG A 471 63.50 -64.34 -42.32
CA ARG A 471 64.96 -64.30 -42.09
C ARG A 471 65.55 -65.70 -41.95
N GLU A 472 64.84 -66.61 -41.30
CA GLU A 472 65.28 -68.01 -41.18
C GLU A 472 65.24 -68.74 -42.52
N MET A 473 64.23 -68.47 -43.36
CA MET A 473 64.18 -68.98 -44.74
C MET A 473 65.31 -68.41 -45.61
N GLY A 474 65.63 -67.13 -45.46
CA GLY A 474 66.76 -66.47 -46.14
C GLY A 474 68.10 -67.14 -45.80
N LYS A 475 68.37 -67.41 -44.52
CA LYS A 475 69.56 -68.16 -44.09
C LYS A 475 69.63 -69.56 -44.71
N ARG A 476 68.48 -70.26 -44.79
CA ARG A 476 68.41 -71.59 -45.43
C ARG A 476 68.70 -71.52 -46.93
N LEU A 477 68.24 -70.48 -47.61
CA LEU A 477 68.54 -70.21 -49.02
C LEU A 477 70.02 -69.93 -49.25
N GLU A 478 70.65 -69.07 -48.43
CA GLU A 478 72.11 -68.82 -48.51
C GLU A 478 72.92 -70.11 -48.33
N LEU A 479 72.52 -70.98 -47.38
CA LEU A 479 73.16 -72.28 -47.19
C LEU A 479 72.96 -73.21 -48.40
N LEU A 480 71.78 -73.18 -49.02
CA LEU A 480 71.46 -73.95 -50.24
C LEU A 480 72.27 -73.45 -51.45
N GLU A 481 72.35 -72.15 -51.67
CA GLU A 481 73.17 -71.53 -52.72
C GLU A 481 74.65 -71.84 -52.53
N ALA A 482 75.16 -71.78 -51.29
CA ALA A 482 76.52 -72.20 -50.96
C ALA A 482 76.76 -73.69 -51.25
N SER A 483 75.75 -74.54 -51.10
CA SER A 483 75.82 -75.98 -51.41
C SER A 483 75.76 -76.28 -52.91
N LEU A 484 74.96 -75.53 -53.67
CA LEU A 484 74.84 -75.65 -55.13
C LEU A 484 76.10 -75.17 -55.85
N ASN A 485 76.71 -74.06 -55.40
CA ASN A 485 78.00 -73.59 -55.94
C ASN A 485 79.15 -74.59 -55.68
N LYS A 486 79.06 -75.41 -54.62
CA LYS A 486 79.99 -76.54 -54.43
C LYS A 486 79.69 -77.74 -55.34
N GLY A 487 78.43 -77.95 -55.73
CA GLY A 487 78.00 -79.03 -56.63
C GLY A 487 78.36 -78.81 -58.09
N ALA A 488 78.31 -77.57 -58.58
CA ALA A 488 78.66 -77.22 -59.96
C ALA A 488 80.13 -77.53 -60.31
N GLY A 489 81.05 -77.42 -59.34
CA GLY A 489 82.46 -77.80 -59.53
C GLY A 489 82.72 -79.31 -59.65
N VAL A 490 81.74 -80.17 -59.34
CA VAL A 490 81.89 -81.64 -59.37
C VAL A 490 81.36 -82.26 -60.67
N ALA A 491 80.48 -81.55 -61.40
CA ALA A 491 79.91 -82.06 -62.65
C ALA A 491 80.90 -82.05 -63.84
N GLU A 492 81.91 -81.19 -63.84
CA GLU A 492 82.93 -81.16 -64.92
C GLU A 492 83.99 -82.28 -64.84
N ILE A 493 84.06 -83.04 -63.72
CA ILE A 493 85.13 -84.03 -63.52
C ILE A 493 84.75 -85.44 -64.03
N LYS A 494 83.48 -85.72 -64.35
CA LYS A 494 83.03 -87.08 -64.76
C LYS A 494 83.05 -87.39 -66.26
N THR A 495 83.50 -86.47 -67.13
CA THR A 495 83.53 -86.69 -68.60
C THR A 495 84.93 -86.93 -69.17
N ALA A 496 85.96 -87.14 -68.34
CA ALA A 496 87.35 -87.34 -68.77
C ALA A 496 87.94 -88.71 -68.36
N ALA A 497 87.13 -89.77 -68.42
CA ALA A 497 87.60 -91.15 -68.25
C ALA A 497 87.04 -92.05 -69.35
N LYS A 498 87.63 -91.97 -70.55
CA LYS A 498 87.71 -93.05 -71.52
C LYS A 498 88.82 -92.80 -72.53
#